data_AF-A0A9W7YMG1-F1
#
_entry.id   AF-A0A9W7YMG1-F1
#
_cell.length_a   1.000
_cell.length_b   1.000
_cell.length_c   1.000
_cell.angle_alpha   90.00
_cell.angle_beta   90.00
_cell.angle_gamma   90.00
#
_symmetry.space_group_name_H-M   'P 1'
#
loop_
_entity.id
_entity.type
_entity.pdbx_description
1 polymer ?
#
loop_
_entity_poly.entity_id
_entity_poly.type
_entity_poly.pdbx_seq_one_letter_code
_entity_poly.pdbx_strand_id
1 'polypeptide(L)'
;GVRKAYEYQRQVRGRPEDVSGYDSNADLHERPDRPAACLQFLYSLSRTRRTRRNELLSLLVKACDFDSGTAAYADANSTDIPFVRFVAENMAGLEFKYLDEVLHVIYQVSSVIASSGLNLYQQLESEAKDDGDIEHGVSKSKLWWQASRASVCIGILFVLREFLKSHYGVTESRYTLYNPSDATSVRDKAVAWSAQGNGGRIGWSFCPFALQRMESVTDCIRQRKRFRRMMAESLAASEGSPVLADDSGNFVSGGRSDEPSDALLSAEELEMLTMDDLDEASMRSD
;
A
#
# COMPACT_ATOMS: atom_id res chain seq x y z
N GLY A 1 2.30 21.86 -6.57
CA GLY A 1 2.57 21.69 -5.13
C GLY A 1 3.44 20.48 -4.90
N VAL A 2 2.86 19.27 -5.00
CA VAL A 2 3.51 17.98 -4.71
C VAL A 2 4.87 17.79 -5.39
N ARG A 3 4.96 18.00 -6.71
CA ARG A 3 6.24 17.88 -7.44
C ARG A 3 7.33 18.84 -6.95
N LYS A 4 6.97 20.09 -6.64
CA LYS A 4 7.91 21.07 -6.05
C LYS A 4 8.36 20.64 -4.65
N ALA A 5 7.48 20.02 -3.85
CA ALA A 5 7.85 19.49 -2.55
C ALA A 5 8.86 18.33 -2.68
N TYR A 6 8.66 17.44 -3.64
CA TYR A 6 9.63 16.40 -3.97
C TYR A 6 10.97 16.98 -4.45
N GLU A 7 10.96 17.97 -5.35
CA GLU A 7 12.17 18.66 -5.83
C GLU A 7 12.94 19.32 -4.69
N TYR A 8 12.24 19.97 -3.75
CA TYR A 8 12.85 20.52 -2.55
C TYR A 8 13.50 19.44 -1.68
N GLN A 9 12.79 18.35 -1.40
CA GLN A 9 13.35 17.23 -0.63
C GLN A 9 14.56 16.61 -1.33
N ARG A 10 14.52 16.51 -2.66
CA ARG A 10 15.65 16.07 -3.48
C ARG A 10 16.86 16.99 -3.35
N GLN A 11 16.66 18.30 -3.32
CA GLN A 11 17.76 19.27 -3.09
C GLN A 11 18.39 19.09 -1.71
N VAL A 12 17.59 18.81 -0.68
CA VAL A 12 18.06 18.62 0.70
C VAL A 12 18.77 17.27 0.89
N ARG A 13 18.25 16.19 0.31
CA ARG A 13 18.78 14.82 0.48
C ARG A 13 19.84 14.44 -0.55
N GLY A 14 19.95 15.16 -1.65
CA GLY A 14 20.91 14.92 -2.72
C GLY A 14 20.41 13.89 -3.74
N ARG A 15 20.46 12.59 -3.41
CA ARG A 15 20.09 11.53 -4.36
C ARG A 15 18.57 11.32 -4.40
N PRO A 16 17.95 11.09 -5.57
CA PRO A 16 16.52 10.77 -5.67
C PRO A 16 16.08 9.57 -4.83
N GLU A 17 16.95 8.57 -4.69
CA GLU A 17 16.71 7.33 -3.94
C GLU A 17 16.65 7.57 -2.42
N ASP A 18 17.23 8.67 -1.94
CA ASP A 18 17.25 9.04 -0.53
C ASP A 18 16.02 9.90 -0.15
N VAL A 19 15.23 10.31 -1.15
CA VAL A 19 14.03 11.15 -0.93
C VAL A 19 12.87 10.28 -0.43
N SER A 20 12.54 10.43 0.85
CA SER A 20 11.37 9.79 1.44
C SER A 20 10.16 10.71 1.52
N GLY A 21 8.97 10.13 1.42
CA GLY A 21 7.71 10.81 1.72
C GLY A 21 7.41 10.99 3.20
N TYR A 22 8.21 10.39 4.08
CA TYR A 22 8.11 10.56 5.52
C TYR A 22 9.00 11.70 6.02
N ASP A 23 8.50 12.49 6.97
CA ASP A 23 9.23 13.58 7.60
C ASP A 23 10.14 13.03 8.71
N SER A 24 11.41 12.84 8.35
CA SER A 24 12.43 12.33 9.27
C SER A 24 12.66 13.19 10.52
N ASN A 25 12.30 14.49 10.48
CA ASN A 25 12.48 15.39 11.62
C ASN A 25 11.30 15.30 12.60
N ALA A 26 10.08 15.11 12.09
CA ALA A 26 8.88 14.93 12.90
C ALA A 26 8.84 13.54 13.58
N ASP A 27 9.42 12.52 12.92
CA ASP A 27 9.51 11.15 13.44
C ASP A 27 10.33 11.03 14.75
N LEU A 28 11.13 12.04 15.10
CA LEU A 28 11.98 12.05 16.29
C LEU A 28 11.29 12.53 17.58
N HIS A 29 10.12 13.16 17.50
CA HIS A 29 9.58 13.91 18.64
C HIS A 29 8.15 13.60 19.08
N GLU A 30 7.29 12.99 18.25
CA GLU A 30 5.85 12.97 18.58
C GLU A 30 5.17 11.59 18.57
N ARG A 31 5.55 10.64 17.69
CA ARG A 31 4.91 9.30 17.60
C ARG A 31 5.84 8.23 17.01
N PRO A 32 6.37 7.28 17.81
CA PRO A 32 7.28 6.25 17.30
C PRO A 32 6.58 5.19 16.45
N ASP A 33 5.26 5.06 16.59
CA ASP A 33 4.45 4.09 15.90
C ASP A 33 4.08 4.54 14.49
N ARG A 34 3.80 5.84 14.27
CA ARG A 34 3.35 6.37 12.99
C ARG A 34 4.27 7.46 12.43
N PRO A 35 4.83 7.31 11.23
CA PRO A 35 5.65 8.34 10.62
C PRO A 35 4.79 9.49 10.09
N ALA A 36 5.28 10.72 10.22
CA ALA A 36 4.61 11.90 9.68
C ALA A 36 4.83 12.00 8.17
N ALA A 37 3.80 12.42 7.41
CA ALA A 37 3.93 12.65 5.97
C ALA A 37 4.48 14.06 5.68
N CYS A 38 5.44 14.19 4.77
CA CYS A 38 5.94 15.49 4.28
C CYS A 38 4.82 16.40 3.73
N LEU A 39 3.74 15.81 3.20
CA LEU A 39 2.59 16.50 2.62
C LEU A 39 1.40 16.62 3.61
N GLN A 40 1.60 16.30 4.89
CA GLN A 40 0.55 16.35 5.92
C GLN A 40 -0.10 17.75 6.02
N PHE A 41 0.69 18.82 5.85
CA PHE A 41 0.18 20.19 5.80
C PHE A 41 -0.81 20.42 4.66
N LEU A 42 -0.47 19.98 3.44
CA LEU A 42 -1.35 20.13 2.27
C LEU A 42 -2.65 19.35 2.45
N TYR A 43 -2.54 18.12 2.98
CA TYR A 43 -3.70 17.32 3.31
C TYR A 43 -4.58 18.01 4.37
N SER A 44 -3.99 18.51 5.45
CA SER A 44 -4.69 19.21 6.53
C SER A 44 -5.44 20.46 6.06
N LEU A 45 -4.93 21.17 5.06
CA LEU A 45 -5.62 22.32 4.46
C LEU A 45 -6.83 21.87 3.60
N SER A 46 -6.67 20.79 2.84
CA SER A 46 -7.70 20.27 1.93
C SER A 46 -8.81 19.47 2.62
N ARG A 47 -8.51 18.81 3.77
CA ARG A 47 -9.40 17.85 4.45
C ARG A 47 -10.69 18.47 5.00
N THR A 48 -10.75 19.79 5.12
CA THR A 48 -11.91 20.54 5.62
C THR A 48 -13.16 20.35 4.75
N ARG A 49 -12.99 20.17 3.44
CA ARG A 49 -14.09 19.92 2.49
C ARG A 49 -13.86 18.62 1.76
N ARG A 50 -14.81 17.68 1.86
CA ARG A 50 -14.75 16.35 1.22
C ARG A 50 -14.36 16.43 -0.25
N THR A 51 -14.98 17.30 -1.05
CA THR A 51 -14.68 17.43 -2.47
C THR A 51 -13.22 17.80 -2.73
N ARG A 52 -12.71 18.86 -2.07
CA ARG A 52 -11.30 19.30 -2.21
C ARG A 52 -10.31 18.26 -1.71
N ARG A 53 -10.64 17.59 -0.62
CA ARG A 53 -9.85 16.49 -0.08
C ARG A 53 -9.78 15.34 -1.08
N ASN A 54 -10.92 14.88 -1.60
CA ASN A 54 -10.98 13.77 -2.54
C ASN A 54 -10.31 14.14 -3.87
N GLU A 55 -10.41 15.40 -4.31
CA GLU A 55 -9.63 15.93 -5.44
C GLU A 55 -8.12 15.84 -5.17
N LEU A 56 -7.63 16.27 -4.01
CA LEU A 56 -6.22 16.13 -3.65
C LEU A 56 -5.80 14.66 -3.66
N LEU A 57 -6.56 13.78 -3.01
CA LEU A 57 -6.25 12.35 -2.92
C LEU A 57 -6.24 11.70 -4.32
N SER A 58 -7.21 12.02 -5.18
CA SER A 58 -7.23 11.57 -6.57
C SER A 58 -6.03 12.09 -7.36
N LEU A 59 -5.60 13.34 -7.14
CA LEU A 59 -4.40 13.90 -7.77
C LEU A 59 -3.11 13.21 -7.29
N LEU A 60 -3.03 12.80 -6.02
CA LEU A 60 -1.89 12.04 -5.49
C LEU A 60 -1.82 10.64 -6.11
N VAL A 61 -2.95 9.94 -6.21
CA VAL A 61 -2.99 8.63 -6.89
C VAL A 61 -2.65 8.79 -8.38
N LYS A 62 -3.20 9.80 -9.05
CA LYS A 62 -2.88 10.09 -10.46
C LYS A 62 -1.40 10.43 -10.68
N ALA A 63 -0.74 11.06 -9.70
CA ALA A 63 0.69 11.34 -9.77
C ALA A 63 1.56 10.06 -9.69
N CYS A 64 0.99 8.94 -9.25
CA CYS A 64 1.66 7.64 -9.22
C CYS A 64 1.44 6.80 -10.49
N ASP A 65 0.46 7.18 -11.32
CA ASP A 65 0.16 6.52 -12.58
C ASP A 65 1.18 6.92 -13.66
N PHE A 66 1.68 5.92 -14.40
CA PHE A 66 2.73 6.12 -15.39
C PHE A 66 2.20 6.63 -16.74
N ASP A 67 0.91 6.44 -17.02
CA ASP A 67 0.23 6.90 -18.25
C ASP A 67 -0.27 8.35 -18.12
N SER A 68 -0.43 8.82 -16.88
CA SER A 68 -0.75 10.20 -16.56
C SER A 68 0.42 11.11 -16.93
N GLY A 69 0.45 11.59 -18.19
CA GLY A 69 1.45 12.39 -18.94
C GLY A 69 2.20 13.55 -18.24
N THR A 70 2.64 13.33 -17.02
CA THR A 70 3.54 14.14 -16.20
C THR A 70 4.98 14.04 -16.69
N ALA A 71 5.22 13.25 -17.74
CA ALA A 71 6.43 13.22 -18.57
C ALA A 71 6.75 14.55 -19.27
N ALA A 72 5.98 15.62 -19.05
CA ALA A 72 6.28 16.96 -19.58
C ALA A 72 7.56 17.60 -18.99
N TYR A 73 8.13 17.05 -17.90
CA TYR A 73 9.29 17.65 -17.20
C TYR A 73 10.46 16.70 -16.93
N ALA A 74 10.33 15.43 -17.30
CA ALA A 74 11.44 14.50 -17.34
C ALA A 74 11.74 14.23 -18.82
N ASP A 75 13.02 14.08 -19.15
CA ASP A 75 13.45 13.49 -20.41
C ASP A 75 12.47 12.39 -20.81
N ALA A 76 11.95 12.38 -22.04
CA ALA A 76 10.80 11.58 -22.51
C ALA A 76 11.01 10.04 -22.42
N ASN A 77 12.04 9.63 -21.69
CA ASN A 77 12.55 8.30 -21.43
C ASN A 77 12.30 7.76 -20.01
N SER A 78 12.00 8.58 -18.99
CA SER A 78 12.05 8.10 -17.60
C SER A 78 10.75 8.27 -16.81
N THR A 79 10.08 7.16 -16.50
CA THR A 79 9.13 7.11 -15.38
C THR A 79 9.85 7.50 -14.09
N ASP A 80 9.38 8.54 -13.39
CA ASP A 80 10.04 9.09 -12.19
C ASP A 80 9.70 8.23 -10.96
N ILE A 81 10.26 7.02 -10.89
CA ILE A 81 10.01 6.05 -9.81
C ILE A 81 10.22 6.65 -8.41
N PRO A 82 11.31 7.41 -8.13
CA PRO A 82 11.51 7.96 -6.80
C PRO A 82 10.45 9.00 -6.44
N PHE A 83 9.92 9.77 -7.41
CA PHE A 83 8.76 10.62 -7.18
C PHE A 83 7.49 9.81 -6.86
N VAL A 84 7.21 8.74 -7.61
CA VAL A 84 6.05 7.87 -7.35
C VAL A 84 6.15 7.25 -5.95
N ARG A 85 7.34 6.78 -5.55
CA ARG A 85 7.59 6.29 -4.18
C ARG A 85 7.35 7.38 -3.15
N PHE A 86 7.91 8.58 -3.35
CA PHE A 86 7.69 9.72 -2.45
C PHE A 86 6.20 10.02 -2.24
N VAL A 87 5.40 9.99 -3.30
CA VAL A 87 3.95 10.23 -3.21
C VAL A 87 3.25 9.08 -2.47
N ALA A 88 3.62 7.83 -2.73
CA ALA A 88 3.06 6.67 -2.03
C ALA A 88 3.38 6.66 -0.53
N GLU A 89 4.64 6.93 -0.14
CA GLU A 89 5.05 7.04 1.26
C GLU A 89 4.29 8.16 1.98
N ASN A 90 4.07 9.30 1.32
CA ASN A 90 3.23 10.37 1.86
C ASN A 90 1.80 9.88 2.10
N MET A 91 1.15 9.24 1.13
CA MET A 91 -0.22 8.73 1.27
C MET A 91 -0.33 7.70 2.41
N ALA A 92 0.69 6.87 2.61
CA ALA A 92 0.75 5.95 3.75
C ALA A 92 0.86 6.67 5.11
N GLY A 93 1.58 7.79 5.17
CA GLY A 93 1.75 8.59 6.39
C GLY A 93 0.56 9.51 6.72
N LEU A 94 -0.28 9.89 5.73
CA LEU A 94 -1.38 10.84 5.91
C LEU A 94 -2.34 10.43 7.04
N GLU A 95 -2.62 11.35 7.97
CA GLU A 95 -3.54 11.13 9.08
C GLU A 95 -5.02 11.18 8.67
N PHE A 96 -5.48 10.10 8.03
CA PHE A 96 -6.90 9.91 7.74
C PHE A 96 -7.73 9.93 9.02
N LYS A 97 -8.78 10.76 8.99
CA LYS A 97 -9.75 10.91 10.07
C LYS A 97 -10.95 9.98 9.86
N TYR A 98 -11.34 9.74 8.62
CA TYR A 98 -12.56 9.01 8.26
C TYR A 98 -12.28 7.83 7.33
N LEU A 99 -13.11 6.79 7.43
CA LEU A 99 -12.99 5.58 6.61
C LEU A 99 -13.21 5.87 5.12
N ASP A 100 -14.09 6.81 4.81
CA ASP A 100 -14.30 7.31 3.44
C ASP A 100 -13.01 7.80 2.77
N GLU A 101 -12.06 8.34 3.53
CA GLU A 101 -10.78 8.82 2.98
C GLU A 101 -9.88 7.67 2.56
N VAL A 102 -9.74 6.68 3.43
CA VAL A 102 -8.94 5.48 3.20
C VAL A 102 -9.53 4.69 2.03
N LEU A 103 -10.85 4.49 2.03
CA LEU A 103 -11.56 3.80 0.97
C LEU A 103 -11.45 4.53 -0.36
N HIS A 104 -11.52 5.87 -0.37
CA HIS A 104 -11.32 6.65 -1.59
C HIS A 104 -9.94 6.43 -2.20
N VAL A 105 -8.87 6.44 -1.40
CA VAL A 105 -7.52 6.15 -1.89
C VAL A 105 -7.41 4.73 -2.42
N ILE A 106 -7.84 3.72 -1.63
CA ILE A 106 -7.79 2.31 -2.03
C ILE A 106 -8.57 2.09 -3.33
N TYR A 107 -9.77 2.65 -3.45
CA TYR A 107 -10.60 2.55 -4.65
C TYR A 107 -9.90 3.12 -5.89
N GLN A 108 -9.34 4.33 -5.78
CA GLN A 108 -8.64 4.96 -6.90
C GLN A 108 -7.39 4.16 -7.29
N VAL A 109 -6.62 3.69 -6.31
CA VAL A 109 -5.45 2.83 -6.55
C VAL A 109 -5.84 1.53 -7.24
N SER A 110 -6.88 0.85 -6.76
CA SER A 110 -7.41 -0.37 -7.37
C SER A 110 -7.91 -0.13 -8.80
N SER A 111 -8.51 1.03 -9.07
CA SER A 111 -8.92 1.41 -10.42
C SER A 111 -7.72 1.55 -11.38
N VAL A 112 -6.62 2.19 -10.95
CA VAL A 112 -5.39 2.28 -11.75
C VAL A 112 -4.75 0.91 -11.97
N ILE A 113 -4.75 0.04 -10.96
CA ILE A 113 -4.25 -1.34 -11.10
C ILE A 113 -5.09 -2.11 -12.13
N ALA A 114 -6.43 -2.01 -12.06
CA ALA A 114 -7.34 -2.72 -12.95
C ALA A 114 -7.28 -2.21 -14.40
N SER A 115 -6.97 -0.93 -14.64
CA SER A 115 -6.82 -0.37 -15.97
C SER A 115 -5.36 -0.42 -16.46
N SER A 116 -4.51 0.51 -16.00
CA SER A 116 -3.11 0.65 -16.42
C SER A 116 -2.30 -0.61 -16.09
N GLY A 117 -2.53 -1.21 -14.93
CA GLY A 117 -1.84 -2.45 -14.52
C GLY A 117 -2.21 -3.65 -15.39
N LEU A 118 -3.50 -3.85 -15.70
CA LEU A 118 -3.95 -4.94 -16.57
C LEU A 118 -3.44 -4.78 -18.00
N ASN A 119 -3.51 -3.56 -18.56
CA ASN A 119 -2.98 -3.26 -19.89
C ASN A 119 -1.48 -3.56 -19.97
N LEU A 120 -0.73 -3.12 -18.97
CA LEU A 120 0.69 -3.44 -18.88
C LEU A 120 0.93 -4.94 -18.75
N TYR A 121 0.18 -5.64 -17.89
CA TYR A 121 0.29 -7.09 -17.72
C TYR A 121 0.10 -7.85 -19.04
N GLN A 122 -0.94 -7.51 -19.80
CA GLN A 122 -1.21 -8.12 -21.11
C GLN A 122 -0.08 -7.86 -22.11
N GLN A 123 0.46 -6.63 -22.14
CA GLN A 123 1.63 -6.30 -22.96
C GLN A 123 2.85 -7.15 -22.58
N LEU A 124 3.15 -7.29 -21.29
CA LEU A 124 4.33 -8.07 -20.87
C LEU A 124 4.16 -9.57 -21.16
N GLU A 125 2.94 -10.10 -21.11
CA GLU A 125 2.61 -11.49 -21.45
C GLU A 125 2.71 -11.75 -22.95
N SER A 126 2.27 -10.82 -23.81
CA SER A 126 2.45 -10.97 -25.26
C SER A 126 3.93 -10.96 -25.64
N GLU A 127 4.71 -10.05 -25.05
CA GLU A 127 6.17 -9.99 -25.27
C GLU A 127 6.88 -11.27 -24.78
N ALA A 128 6.41 -11.90 -23.71
CA ALA A 128 7.01 -13.12 -23.18
C ALA A 128 6.71 -14.38 -24.01
N LYS A 129 5.59 -14.41 -24.74
CA LYS A 129 5.24 -15.52 -25.65
C LYS A 129 6.02 -15.47 -26.97
N ASP A 130 6.43 -14.28 -27.36
CA ASP A 130 7.23 -14.01 -28.56
C ASP A 130 8.75 -14.25 -28.34
N ASP A 131 9.20 -14.30 -27.08
CA ASP A 131 10.60 -14.56 -26.70
C ASP A 131 11.06 -16.02 -26.97
N GLY A 132 10.21 -16.88 -27.56
CA GLY A 132 10.52 -18.29 -27.90
C GLY A 132 11.60 -18.48 -28.99
N ASP A 133 11.99 -17.42 -29.69
CA ASP A 133 12.97 -17.44 -30.79
C ASP A 133 14.26 -16.63 -30.51
N ILE A 134 14.46 -16.10 -29.31
CA ILE A 134 15.54 -15.13 -29.02
C ILE A 134 16.48 -15.64 -27.91
N GLU A 135 17.06 -16.82 -28.12
CA GLU A 135 18.41 -17.04 -27.59
C GLU A 135 19.38 -16.23 -28.48
N HIS A 136 20.08 -15.25 -27.89
CA HIS A 136 21.13 -14.38 -28.46
C HIS A 136 20.72 -12.95 -28.88
N GLY A 137 21.03 -11.98 -28.01
CA GLY A 137 21.68 -10.74 -28.48
C GLY A 137 20.83 -9.53 -28.90
N VAL A 138 19.52 -9.49 -28.65
CA VAL A 138 18.72 -8.30 -29.05
C VAL A 138 18.80 -7.19 -28.00
N SER A 139 19.33 -6.04 -28.40
CA SER A 139 19.21 -4.76 -27.69
C SER A 139 17.74 -4.47 -27.41
N LYS A 140 17.29 -4.66 -26.16
CA LYS A 140 15.88 -4.47 -25.78
C LYS A 140 15.47 -3.02 -26.08
N SER A 141 14.32 -2.86 -26.74
CA SER A 141 13.83 -1.57 -27.20
C SER A 141 13.58 -0.60 -26.04
N LYS A 142 13.59 0.71 -26.33
CA LYS A 142 13.22 1.76 -25.36
C LYS A 142 11.86 1.47 -24.69
N LEU A 143 10.90 0.97 -25.46
CA LEU A 143 9.56 0.62 -24.97
C LEU A 143 9.60 -0.51 -23.93
N TRP A 144 10.49 -1.51 -24.13
CA TRP A 144 10.65 -2.62 -23.18
C TRP A 144 11.16 -2.15 -21.80
N TRP A 145 12.12 -1.21 -21.80
CA TRP A 145 12.61 -0.59 -20.57
C TRP A 145 11.54 0.26 -19.89
N GLN A 146 10.78 1.04 -20.67
CA GLN A 146 9.66 1.83 -20.15
C GLN A 146 8.58 0.96 -19.52
N ALA A 147 8.19 -0.14 -20.17
CA ALA A 147 7.25 -1.12 -19.64
C ALA A 147 7.76 -1.75 -18.32
N SER A 148 9.06 -2.03 -18.24
CA SER A 148 9.70 -2.49 -17.00
C SER A 148 9.59 -1.46 -15.88
N ARG A 149 9.82 -0.18 -16.17
CA ARG A 149 9.70 0.92 -15.18
C ARG A 149 8.25 1.17 -14.77
N ALA A 150 7.32 1.16 -15.71
CA ALA A 150 5.88 1.25 -15.45
C ALA A 150 5.43 0.16 -14.47
N SER A 151 5.98 -1.06 -14.61
CA SER A 151 5.66 -2.16 -13.70
C SER A 151 6.11 -1.91 -12.25
N VAL A 152 7.16 -1.12 -12.04
CA VAL A 152 7.59 -0.68 -10.69
C VAL A 152 6.57 0.28 -10.11
N CYS A 153 6.08 1.24 -10.90
CA CYS A 153 5.07 2.21 -10.43
C CYS A 153 3.76 1.52 -10.03
N ILE A 154 3.28 0.57 -10.82
CA ILE A 154 2.10 -0.23 -10.42
C ILE A 154 2.42 -1.13 -9.22
N GLY A 155 3.63 -1.69 -9.14
CA GLY A 155 4.09 -2.42 -7.95
C GLY A 155 4.08 -1.56 -6.67
N ILE A 156 4.46 -0.29 -6.76
CA ILE A 156 4.37 0.67 -5.64
C ILE A 156 2.91 0.86 -5.21
N LEU A 157 2.00 0.96 -6.17
CA LEU A 157 0.56 1.09 -5.90
C LEU A 157 -0.03 -0.16 -5.23
N PHE A 158 0.37 -1.36 -5.64
CA PHE A 158 0.02 -2.60 -4.93
C PHE A 158 0.46 -2.55 -3.46
N VAL A 159 1.72 -2.21 -3.21
CA VAL A 159 2.27 -2.13 -1.84
C VAL A 159 1.52 -1.09 -1.00
N LEU A 160 1.23 0.08 -1.56
CA LEU A 160 0.45 1.12 -0.89
C LEU A 160 -0.97 0.63 -0.53
N ARG A 161 -1.65 -0.04 -1.46
CA ARG A 161 -3.00 -0.58 -1.24
C ARG A 161 -3.00 -1.58 -0.09
N GLU A 162 -2.09 -2.55 -0.12
CA GLU A 162 -2.00 -3.57 0.93
C GLU A 162 -1.60 -2.97 2.28
N PHE A 163 -0.69 -1.99 2.27
CA PHE A 163 -0.34 -1.22 3.47
C PHE A 163 -1.57 -0.54 4.08
N LEU A 164 -2.34 0.22 3.30
CA LEU A 164 -3.54 0.91 3.81
C LEU A 164 -4.60 -0.08 4.29
N LYS A 165 -4.79 -1.20 3.59
CA LYS A 165 -5.73 -2.25 4.02
C LYS A 165 -5.37 -2.82 5.39
N SER A 166 -4.11 -3.21 5.57
CA SER A 166 -3.59 -3.78 6.81
C SER A 166 -3.67 -2.77 7.97
N HIS A 167 -3.21 -1.54 7.77
CA HIS A 167 -3.13 -0.53 8.83
C HIS A 167 -4.48 0.09 9.23
N TYR A 168 -5.51 -0.01 8.39
CA TYR A 168 -6.86 0.50 8.69
C TYR A 168 -7.94 -0.58 8.79
N GLY A 169 -7.57 -1.88 8.72
CA GLY A 169 -8.52 -2.99 8.82
C GLY A 169 -9.57 -3.00 7.70
N VAL A 170 -9.17 -2.63 6.48
CA VAL A 170 -10.05 -2.62 5.30
C VAL A 170 -9.97 -3.96 4.58
N THR A 171 -11.13 -4.60 4.39
CA THR A 171 -11.26 -5.85 3.62
C THR A 171 -11.47 -5.58 2.14
N GLU A 172 -11.22 -6.58 1.30
CA GLU A 172 -11.48 -6.54 -0.15
C GLU A 172 -12.93 -6.14 -0.46
N SER A 173 -13.89 -6.87 0.12
CA SER A 173 -15.33 -6.61 -0.04
C SER A 173 -15.75 -5.17 0.29
N ARG A 174 -15.05 -4.52 1.21
CA ARG A 174 -15.42 -3.19 1.68
C ARG A 174 -15.05 -2.09 0.69
N TYR A 175 -13.93 -2.22 -0.02
CA TYR A 175 -13.54 -1.21 -1.00
C TYR A 175 -14.12 -1.50 -2.40
N THR A 176 -14.44 -2.76 -2.73
CA THR A 176 -15.11 -3.08 -4.00
C THR A 176 -16.53 -2.54 -4.06
N LEU A 177 -17.24 -2.55 -2.92
CA LEU A 177 -18.58 -1.97 -2.77
C LEU A 177 -18.57 -0.44 -2.53
N TYR A 178 -17.39 0.16 -2.37
CA TYR A 178 -17.29 1.60 -2.12
C TYR A 178 -17.65 2.40 -3.38
N ASN A 179 -18.59 3.32 -3.23
CA ASN A 179 -18.96 4.26 -4.28
C ASN A 179 -18.62 5.71 -3.84
N PRO A 180 -17.70 6.40 -4.53
CA PRO A 180 -17.33 7.79 -4.19
C PRO A 180 -18.51 8.78 -4.19
N SER A 181 -19.54 8.49 -4.99
CA SER A 181 -20.73 9.32 -5.16
C SER A 181 -21.80 9.07 -4.08
N ASP A 182 -21.81 7.88 -3.49
CA ASP A 182 -22.79 7.54 -2.45
C ASP A 182 -22.47 8.29 -1.15
N ALA A 183 -23.53 8.68 -0.44
CA ALA A 183 -23.47 9.56 0.72
C ALA A 183 -23.71 8.88 2.05
N THR A 184 -24.10 7.62 2.08
CA THR A 184 -25.09 7.23 3.08
C THR A 184 -24.63 6.38 4.27
N SER A 185 -23.35 6.00 4.44
CA SER A 185 -22.95 5.34 5.72
C SER A 185 -21.49 5.43 6.17
N VAL A 186 -20.53 5.59 5.26
CA VAL A 186 -19.09 5.48 5.62
C VAL A 186 -18.39 6.83 5.85
N ARG A 187 -19.05 7.94 5.51
CA ARG A 187 -18.45 9.29 5.51
C ARG A 187 -17.96 9.76 6.86
N ASP A 188 -18.72 9.47 7.92
CA ASP A 188 -18.42 9.96 9.27
C ASP A 188 -17.84 8.89 10.19
N LYS A 189 -17.65 7.66 9.68
CA LYS A 189 -17.01 6.59 10.45
C LYS A 189 -15.55 6.94 10.67
N ALA A 190 -15.20 7.30 11.89
CA ALA A 190 -13.82 7.53 12.28
C ALA A 190 -12.98 6.27 12.08
N VAL A 191 -11.72 6.45 11.70
CA VAL A 191 -10.75 5.35 11.60
C VAL A 191 -9.72 5.44 12.71
N ALA A 192 -9.33 4.28 13.23
CA ALA A 192 -8.13 4.12 14.00
C ALA A 192 -7.04 3.56 13.09
N TRP A 193 -5.83 4.10 13.23
CA TRP A 193 -4.65 3.55 12.59
C TRP A 193 -4.06 2.48 13.51
N SER A 194 -3.78 1.29 12.97
CA SER A 194 -3.17 0.18 13.68
C SER A 194 -1.68 0.16 13.38
N ALA A 195 -0.85 0.24 14.42
CA ALA A 195 0.59 0.07 14.30
C ALA A 195 0.93 -1.41 14.01
N GLN A 196 0.81 -1.80 12.74
CA GLN A 196 1.41 -3.04 12.27
C GLN A 196 2.92 -2.81 12.08
N GLY A 197 3.74 -3.86 12.25
CA GLY A 197 5.20 -3.78 12.39
C GLY A 197 5.93 -2.92 11.34
N ASN A 198 7.23 -2.67 11.58
CA ASN A 198 8.08 -1.72 10.84
C ASN A 198 7.75 -0.24 11.08
N GLY A 199 7.27 0.11 12.29
CA GLY A 199 7.09 1.51 12.72
C GLY A 199 6.20 2.33 11.77
N GLY A 200 5.15 1.70 11.22
CA GLY A 200 4.19 2.38 10.34
C GLY A 200 4.73 2.83 8.99
N ARG A 201 5.88 2.31 8.54
CA ARG A 201 6.48 2.61 7.23
C ARG A 201 6.22 1.50 6.24
N ILE A 202 6.04 1.87 4.96
CA ILE A 202 5.97 0.90 3.87
C ILE A 202 7.26 0.06 3.83
N GLY A 203 7.10 -1.26 3.87
CA GLY A 203 8.15 -2.22 3.56
C GLY A 203 8.23 -2.45 2.04
N TRP A 204 9.35 -2.11 1.43
CA TRP A 204 9.56 -2.28 -0.02
C TRP A 204 10.04 -3.68 -0.45
N SER A 205 9.96 -4.67 0.43
CA SER A 205 10.40 -6.05 0.15
C SER A 205 9.65 -6.68 -1.03
N PHE A 206 8.39 -6.29 -1.25
CA PHE A 206 7.57 -6.70 -2.39
C PHE A 206 7.77 -5.85 -3.66
N CYS A 207 8.48 -4.71 -3.57
CA CYS A 207 8.84 -3.88 -4.73
C CYS A 207 10.24 -3.22 -4.53
N PRO A 208 11.35 -4.00 -4.61
CA PRO A 208 12.69 -3.51 -4.26
C PRO A 208 13.19 -2.40 -5.19
N PHE A 209 12.77 -2.42 -6.46
CA PHE A 209 13.11 -1.38 -7.44
C PHE A 209 12.37 -0.05 -7.19
N ALA A 210 11.53 0.04 -6.15
CA ALA A 210 11.09 1.32 -5.61
C ALA A 210 12.27 2.09 -4.95
N LEU A 211 13.21 1.36 -4.34
CA LEU A 211 14.40 1.91 -3.68
C LEU A 211 15.65 1.88 -4.57
N GLN A 212 15.71 0.92 -5.49
CA GLN A 212 16.88 0.66 -6.33
C GLN A 212 16.63 1.01 -7.78
N ARG A 213 17.66 1.55 -8.46
CA ARG A 213 17.60 1.73 -9.91
C ARG A 213 17.70 0.37 -10.61
N MET A 214 16.90 0.19 -11.65
CA MET A 214 17.11 -0.89 -12.60
C MET A 214 18.22 -0.45 -13.57
N GLU A 215 19.39 -1.06 -13.45
CA GLU A 215 20.57 -0.72 -14.25
C GLU A 215 20.88 -1.78 -15.31
N SER A 216 20.37 -3.00 -15.13
CA SER A 216 20.66 -4.14 -15.99
C SER A 216 19.40 -4.75 -16.61
N VAL A 217 19.56 -5.41 -17.76
CA VAL A 217 18.49 -6.20 -18.39
C VAL A 217 17.96 -7.27 -17.43
N THR A 218 18.86 -7.88 -16.65
CA THR A 218 18.51 -8.87 -15.62
C THR A 218 17.59 -8.31 -14.54
N ASP A 219 17.78 -7.04 -14.15
CA ASP A 219 16.89 -6.38 -13.18
C ASP A 219 15.49 -6.19 -13.75
N CYS A 220 15.41 -5.75 -15.01
CA CYS A 220 14.13 -5.60 -15.69
C CYS A 220 13.40 -6.93 -15.88
N ILE A 221 14.10 -8.01 -16.24
CA ILE A 221 13.51 -9.35 -16.30
C ILE A 221 12.97 -9.77 -14.93
N ARG A 222 13.75 -9.57 -13.87
CA ARG A 222 13.35 -9.89 -12.48
C ARG A 222 12.11 -9.10 -12.09
N GLN A 223 12.08 -7.80 -12.37
CA GLN A 223 10.96 -6.92 -12.08
C GLN A 223 9.71 -7.31 -12.86
N ARG A 224 9.81 -7.52 -14.17
CA ARG A 224 8.68 -7.95 -15.02
C ARG A 224 8.11 -9.28 -14.53
N LYS A 225 8.95 -10.28 -14.20
CA LYS A 225 8.50 -11.55 -13.63
C LYS A 225 7.74 -11.37 -12.31
N ARG A 226 8.24 -10.50 -11.43
CA ARG A 226 7.60 -10.21 -10.15
C ARG A 226 6.25 -9.50 -10.33
N PHE A 227 6.20 -8.49 -11.20
CA PHE A 227 4.95 -7.80 -11.51
C PHE A 227 3.89 -8.74 -12.08
N ARG A 228 4.26 -9.63 -13.01
CA ARG A 228 3.33 -10.63 -13.56
C ARG A 228 2.76 -11.54 -12.49
N ARG A 229 3.57 -11.95 -11.51
CA ARG A 229 3.09 -12.70 -10.35
C ARG A 229 2.08 -11.91 -9.52
N MET A 230 2.40 -10.66 -9.14
CA MET A 230 1.49 -9.82 -8.35
C MET A 230 0.15 -9.60 -9.05
N MET A 231 0.18 -9.37 -10.37
CA MET A 231 -1.04 -9.23 -11.18
C MET A 231 -1.83 -10.52 -11.24
N ALA A 232 -1.19 -11.67 -11.50
CA ALA A 232 -1.86 -12.96 -11.55
C ALA A 232 -2.53 -13.32 -10.21
N GLU A 233 -1.84 -13.08 -9.09
CA GLU A 233 -2.40 -13.26 -7.74
C GLU A 233 -3.61 -12.33 -7.49
N SER A 234 -3.51 -11.07 -7.91
CA SER A 234 -4.61 -10.10 -7.77
C SER A 234 -5.83 -10.45 -8.62
N LEU A 235 -5.62 -10.98 -9.83
CA LEU A 235 -6.71 -11.41 -10.71
C LEU A 235 -7.40 -12.66 -10.15
N ALA A 236 -6.62 -13.65 -9.70
CA ALA A 236 -7.16 -14.85 -9.06
C ALA A 236 -7.97 -14.52 -7.78
N ALA A 237 -7.50 -13.56 -6.98
CA ALA A 237 -8.23 -13.10 -5.80
C ALA A 237 -9.57 -12.43 -6.15
N SER A 238 -9.66 -11.76 -7.31
CA SER A 238 -10.90 -11.15 -7.80
C SER A 238 -11.90 -12.18 -8.32
N GLU A 239 -11.43 -13.29 -8.90
CA GLU A 239 -12.29 -14.38 -9.42
C GLU A 239 -12.79 -15.31 -8.30
N GLY A 240 -11.98 -15.50 -7.24
CA GLY A 240 -12.29 -16.38 -6.12
C GLY A 240 -13.21 -15.80 -5.05
N SER A 241 -13.67 -14.55 -5.16
CA SER A 241 -14.61 -13.94 -4.21
C SER A 241 -16.05 -14.31 -4.58
N PRO A 242 -16.74 -15.21 -3.84
CA PRO A 242 -18.15 -15.45 -4.09
C PRO A 242 -18.91 -14.18 -3.76
N VAL A 243 -19.70 -13.68 -4.71
CA VAL A 243 -20.72 -12.68 -4.45
C VAL A 243 -21.76 -13.34 -3.56
N LEU A 244 -21.57 -13.28 -2.24
CA LEU A 244 -22.65 -13.50 -1.30
C LEU A 244 -23.56 -12.29 -1.41
N ALA A 245 -24.52 -12.39 -2.32
CA ALA A 245 -25.72 -11.57 -2.26
C ALA A 245 -26.47 -11.96 -0.98
N ASP A 246 -26.29 -11.17 0.08
CA ASP A 246 -27.30 -11.03 1.11
C ASP A 246 -27.92 -9.64 0.96
N ASP A 247 -29.03 -9.64 0.23
CA ASP A 247 -30.04 -8.60 0.21
C ASP A 247 -30.77 -8.60 1.56
N SER A 248 -30.14 -8.03 2.58
CA SER A 248 -30.87 -7.56 3.75
C SER A 248 -30.12 -6.39 4.39
N GLY A 249 -30.44 -5.19 3.91
CA GLY A 249 -30.09 -3.93 4.53
C GLY A 249 -30.74 -3.76 5.89
N ASN A 250 -30.28 -4.49 6.91
CA ASN A 250 -30.71 -4.29 8.27
C ASN A 250 -29.55 -3.81 9.15
N PHE A 251 -29.59 -2.51 9.45
CA PHE A 251 -28.73 -1.83 10.39
C PHE A 251 -29.35 -1.98 11.79
N VAL A 252 -28.90 -2.97 12.57
CA VAL A 252 -29.29 -3.05 13.98
C VAL A 252 -28.31 -2.22 14.80
N SER A 253 -28.71 -0.98 15.07
CA SER A 253 -28.28 -0.22 16.23
C SER A 253 -29.08 -0.69 17.45
N GLY A 254 -28.42 -1.04 18.55
CA GLY A 254 -29.10 -1.44 19.78
C GLY A 254 -28.16 -1.41 20.97
N GLY A 255 -28.22 -0.33 21.75
CA GLY A 255 -27.59 -0.25 23.06
C GLY A 255 -28.38 -1.01 24.13
N ARG A 256 -27.63 -1.56 25.09
CA ARG A 256 -27.88 -1.73 26.53
C ARG A 256 -29.30 -2.08 27.03
N SER A 257 -29.38 -3.23 27.71
CA SER A 257 -30.06 -3.41 29.01
C SER A 257 -29.61 -4.71 29.70
N ASP A 258 -28.87 -4.54 30.80
CA ASP A 258 -28.76 -5.26 32.08
C ASP A 258 -29.07 -6.78 32.24
N GLU A 259 -27.98 -7.51 32.59
CA GLU A 259 -27.75 -8.52 33.68
C GLU A 259 -28.62 -9.79 33.89
N PRO A 260 -28.16 -10.80 34.66
CA PRO A 260 -26.78 -11.30 34.89
C PRO A 260 -26.68 -12.85 34.82
N SER A 261 -25.49 -13.41 34.60
CA SER A 261 -25.13 -14.74 35.16
C SER A 261 -23.62 -14.97 35.18
N ASP A 262 -23.05 -14.86 36.39
CA ASP A 262 -22.03 -15.72 36.99
C ASP A 262 -21.15 -16.58 36.08
N ALA A 263 -19.85 -16.25 36.06
CA ALA A 263 -18.77 -17.16 36.43
C ALA A 263 -17.43 -16.38 36.39
N LEU A 264 -17.08 -15.79 37.52
CA LEU A 264 -15.71 -15.40 37.83
C LEU A 264 -14.90 -16.68 38.03
N LEU A 265 -13.92 -16.96 37.15
CA LEU A 265 -12.83 -17.86 37.51
C LEU A 265 -11.75 -17.05 38.22
N SER A 266 -11.46 -17.48 39.44
CA SER A 266 -10.59 -16.83 40.42
C SER A 266 -9.11 -16.94 40.03
N ALA A 267 -8.32 -16.04 40.60
CA ALA A 267 -6.87 -15.93 40.44
C ALA A 267 -6.05 -17.09 41.08
N GLU A 268 -6.64 -18.28 41.21
CA GLU A 268 -5.99 -19.48 41.77
C GLU A 268 -5.65 -20.55 40.70
N GLU A 269 -6.04 -20.38 39.44
CA GLU A 269 -5.64 -21.29 38.35
C GLU A 269 -4.33 -20.90 37.64
N LEU A 270 -3.62 -19.87 38.13
CA LEU A 270 -2.36 -19.39 37.57
C LEU A 270 -1.12 -19.76 38.40
N GLU A 271 -1.26 -20.68 39.36
CA GLU A 271 -0.18 -21.13 40.26
C GLU A 271 0.06 -22.66 40.29
N MET A 272 -0.26 -23.37 39.20
CA MET A 272 0.07 -24.81 39.05
C MET A 272 0.96 -25.12 37.83
N LEU A 273 1.94 -24.27 37.57
CA LEU A 273 3.01 -24.53 36.58
C LEU A 273 4.40 -24.26 37.16
N THR A 274 4.67 -24.75 38.37
CA THR A 274 6.04 -24.91 38.89
C THR A 274 6.09 -26.09 39.84
N MET A 275 6.72 -27.18 39.40
CA MET A 275 7.19 -28.37 40.13
C MET A 275 6.68 -29.65 39.45
N ASP A 276 7.46 -30.15 38.50
CA ASP A 276 7.67 -31.59 38.26
C ASP A 276 8.60 -31.79 37.06
N ASP A 277 9.85 -31.33 37.16
CA ASP A 277 10.92 -31.70 36.21
C ASP A 277 12.33 -31.51 36.80
N LEU A 278 12.54 -31.96 38.04
CA LEU A 278 13.87 -32.16 38.61
C LEU A 278 13.85 -33.36 39.57
N ASP A 279 13.94 -34.59 39.04
CA ASP A 279 14.57 -35.71 39.76
C ASP A 279 14.78 -36.98 38.91
N GLU A 280 15.47 -36.87 37.76
CA GLU A 280 15.97 -38.07 37.08
C GLU A 280 17.35 -37.92 36.42
N ALA A 281 18.26 -37.20 37.08
CA ALA A 281 19.67 -37.12 36.65
C ALA A 281 20.70 -36.97 37.79
N SER A 282 20.46 -37.55 38.97
CA SER A 282 21.45 -37.60 40.07
C SER A 282 21.67 -38.99 40.68
N MET A 283 21.56 -40.06 39.87
CA MET A 283 22.05 -41.39 40.26
C MET A 283 22.86 -42.03 39.14
N ARG A 284 24.02 -41.44 38.82
CA ARG A 284 25.21 -42.15 38.30
C ARG A 284 26.49 -41.41 38.69
N SER A 285 27.06 -41.80 39.82
CA SER A 285 28.51 -41.70 40.06
C SER A 285 28.91 -42.94 40.85
N ASP A 286 29.27 -44.00 40.10
CA ASP A 286 30.39 -44.93 40.37
C ASP A 286 30.52 -45.92 39.19
#